data_AF-A0A533ZL95-F1
#
_entry.id   AF-A0A533ZL95-F1
#
_cell.length_a   1.000
_cell.length_b   1.000
_cell.length_c   1.000
_cell.angle_alpha   90.00
_cell.angle_beta   90.00
_cell.angle_gamma   90.00
#
_symmetry.space_group_name_H-M   'P 1'
#
loop_
_entity.id
_entity.type
_entity.pdbx_description
1 polymer ?
#
loop_
_entity_poly.entity_id
_entity_poly.type
_entity_poly.pdbx_seq_one_letter_code
_entity_poly.pdbx_strand_id
1 'polypeptide(L)'
;MGRGDMLYLASGTGRITRLHGSFVPDDDVRRVVEFVKKQAAPAYSDDWQSLRQEDAAEDQEQDEVYEQAKDLVITSGQASASLIQRRLRVGYPRAARMIERMEEEGIVGAPARDGRREVIVRRGPVGEEEV
;
A
#
# COMPACT_ATOMS: atom_id res chain seq x y z
N MET A 1 12.09 17.76 -30.97
CA MET A 1 12.56 16.78 -29.98
C MET A 1 12.38 15.40 -30.56
N GLY A 2 13.40 14.56 -30.49
CA GLY A 2 13.30 13.20 -30.99
C GLY A 2 14.60 12.45 -30.78
N ARG A 3 14.49 11.12 -30.62
CA ARG A 3 15.61 10.19 -30.43
C ARG A 3 16.57 10.62 -29.30
N GLY A 4 16.03 10.68 -28.08
CA GLY A 4 16.85 10.86 -26.87
C GLY A 4 16.94 12.29 -26.36
N ASP A 5 16.36 13.25 -27.08
CA ASP A 5 16.19 14.63 -26.62
C ASP A 5 15.04 14.74 -25.61
N MET A 6 15.29 15.29 -24.42
CA MET A 6 14.32 15.42 -23.33
C MET A 6 14.40 16.82 -22.68
N LEU A 7 13.28 17.32 -22.17
CA LEU A 7 13.26 18.49 -21.28
C LEU A 7 12.95 18.02 -19.85
N TYR A 8 13.83 18.36 -18.92
CA TYR A 8 13.71 18.06 -17.51
C TYR A 8 13.42 19.32 -16.71
N LEU A 9 12.39 19.28 -15.86
CA LEU A 9 12.04 20.34 -14.93
C LEU A 9 12.22 19.80 -13.52
N ALA A 10 13.24 20.27 -12.80
CA ALA A 10 13.45 19.90 -11.41
C ALA A 10 12.39 20.57 -10.52
N SER A 11 11.74 19.78 -9.65
CA SER A 11 10.72 20.26 -8.71
C SER A 11 11.23 21.45 -7.89
N GLY A 12 10.41 22.50 -7.78
CA GLY A 12 10.71 23.71 -6.99
C GLY A 12 11.67 24.72 -7.61
N THR A 13 12.34 24.43 -8.75
CA THR A 13 13.33 25.34 -9.33
C THR A 13 12.77 26.24 -10.44
N GLY A 14 11.65 25.88 -11.05
CA GLY A 14 11.06 26.59 -12.21
C GLY A 14 11.93 26.59 -13.47
N ARG A 15 13.09 25.91 -13.46
CA ARG A 15 14.06 25.94 -14.55
C ARG A 15 14.00 24.66 -15.37
N ILE A 16 13.67 24.80 -16.65
CA ILE A 16 13.72 23.71 -17.62
C ILE A 16 15.17 23.52 -18.10
N THR A 17 15.64 22.28 -18.05
CA THR A 17 16.96 21.87 -18.53
C THR A 17 16.77 20.91 -19.70
N ARG A 18 17.44 21.15 -20.83
CA ARG A 18 17.45 20.21 -21.95
C ARG A 18 18.50 19.14 -21.72
N LEU A 19 18.10 17.88 -21.85
CA LEU A 19 18.94 16.70 -21.71
C LEU A 19 18.97 15.96 -23.05
N HIS A 20 20.10 15.31 -23.34
CA HIS A 20 20.23 14.42 -24.47
C HIS A 20 20.77 13.08 -23.98
N GLY A 21 19.92 12.04 -24.05
CA GLY A 21 20.27 10.66 -23.78
C GLY A 21 20.48 9.87 -25.07
N SER A 22 21.15 8.73 -24.97
CA SER A 22 21.19 7.76 -26.05
C SER A 22 19.79 7.19 -26.29
N PHE A 23 19.31 7.30 -27.52
CA PHE A 23 18.10 6.61 -27.94
C PHE A 23 18.46 5.25 -28.50
N VAL A 24 17.92 4.21 -27.88
CA VAL A 24 18.03 2.83 -28.35
C VAL A 24 16.63 2.36 -28.73
N PRO A 25 16.37 2.07 -30.03
CA PRO A 25 15.12 1.46 -30.45
C PRO A 25 14.89 0.10 -29.76
N ASP A 26 13.63 -0.26 -29.52
CA ASP A 26 13.27 -1.56 -28.95
C ASP A 26 13.87 -2.74 -29.73
N ASP A 27 13.96 -2.62 -31.06
CA ASP A 27 14.53 -3.67 -31.91
C ASP A 27 16.02 -3.89 -31.63
N ASP A 28 16.77 -2.84 -31.29
CA ASP A 28 18.17 -2.96 -30.89
C ASP A 28 18.29 -3.65 -29.53
N VAL A 29 17.43 -3.28 -28.58
CA VAL A 29 17.37 -3.95 -27.26
C VAL A 29 17.08 -5.43 -27.43
N ARG A 30 16.07 -5.80 -28.25
CA ARG A 30 15.71 -7.20 -28.51
C ARG A 30 16.87 -7.98 -29.10
N ARG A 31 17.58 -7.42 -30.09
CA ARG A 31 18.74 -8.07 -30.70
C ARG A 31 19.86 -8.35 -29.69
N VAL A 32 20.15 -7.38 -28.82
CA VAL A 32 21.16 -7.55 -27.77
C VAL A 32 20.72 -8.62 -26.76
N VAL A 33 19.47 -8.59 -26.31
CA VAL A 33 18.92 -9.59 -25.38
C VAL A 33 19.02 -11.00 -25.96
N GLU A 34 18.64 -11.20 -27.22
CA GLU A 34 18.74 -12.51 -27.88
C GLU A 34 20.18 -12.96 -28.08
N PHE A 35 21.11 -12.05 -28.34
CA PHE A 35 22.53 -12.35 -28.40
C PHE A 35 23.09 -12.79 -27.05
N VAL A 36 22.68 -12.14 -25.95
CA VAL A 36 23.12 -12.47 -24.59
C VAL A 36 22.54 -13.81 -24.12
N LYS A 37 21.26 -14.08 -24.38
CA LYS A 37 20.61 -15.36 -24.04
C LYS A 37 21.29 -16.59 -24.67
N LYS A 38 21.93 -16.43 -25.82
CA LYS A 38 22.68 -17.51 -26.48
C LYS A 38 24.01 -17.85 -25.81
N GLN A 39 24.54 -16.96 -24.96
CA GLN A 39 25.87 -17.13 -24.35
C GLN A 39 25.81 -17.86 -23.00
N ALA A 40 24.74 -17.69 -22.24
CA ALA A 40 24.57 -18.35 -20.95
C ALA A 40 23.11 -18.49 -20.56
N ALA A 41 22.81 -19.53 -19.79
CA ALA A 41 21.57 -19.63 -19.05
C ALA A 41 21.56 -18.57 -17.92
N PRO A 42 20.40 -17.99 -17.59
CA PRO A 42 20.30 -17.03 -16.50
C PRO A 42 20.65 -17.70 -15.16
N ALA A 43 21.55 -17.07 -14.41
CA ALA A 43 21.82 -17.40 -13.02
C ALA A 43 21.01 -16.46 -12.13
N TYR A 44 19.86 -16.93 -11.66
CA TYR A 44 19.03 -16.17 -10.71
C TYR A 44 19.59 -16.36 -9.30
N SER A 45 19.81 -15.28 -8.56
CA SER A 45 20.11 -15.37 -7.13
C SER A 45 18.88 -15.84 -6.36
N ASP A 46 19.04 -16.65 -5.33
CA ASP A 46 17.95 -17.02 -4.41
C ASP A 46 17.57 -15.89 -3.43
N ASP A 47 18.24 -14.73 -3.50
CA ASP A 47 17.92 -13.52 -2.71
C ASP A 47 16.48 -12.99 -2.94
N TRP A 48 15.76 -13.52 -3.92
CA TRP A 48 14.32 -13.27 -4.05
C TRP A 48 13.51 -13.83 -2.87
N GLN A 49 14.03 -14.86 -2.20
CA GLN A 49 13.36 -15.49 -1.05
C GLN A 49 13.34 -14.58 0.18
N SER A 50 14.37 -13.73 0.36
CA SER A 50 14.39 -12.74 1.44
C SER A 50 13.44 -11.58 1.14
N LEU A 51 13.37 -11.12 -0.11
CA LEU A 51 12.39 -10.10 -0.52
C LEU A 51 10.95 -10.58 -0.31
N ARG A 52 10.63 -11.84 -0.65
CA ARG A 52 9.30 -12.41 -0.35
C ARG A 52 9.02 -12.57 1.15
N GLN A 53 10.05 -12.78 1.97
CA GLN A 53 9.88 -12.83 3.43
C GLN A 53 9.62 -11.44 4.01
N GLU A 54 10.29 -10.40 3.49
CA GLU A 54 10.05 -9.01 3.87
C GLU A 54 8.63 -8.57 3.48
N ASP A 55 8.19 -8.88 2.26
CA ASP A 55 6.81 -8.60 1.81
C ASP A 55 5.78 -9.34 2.68
N ALA A 56 6.02 -10.62 3.00
CA ALA A 56 5.13 -11.41 3.85
C ALA A 56 5.08 -10.91 5.30
N ALA A 57 6.22 -10.42 5.82
CA ALA A 57 6.28 -9.80 7.14
C ALA A 57 5.54 -8.44 7.14
N GLU A 58 5.64 -7.66 6.07
CA GLU A 58 4.92 -6.40 5.91
C GLU A 58 3.40 -6.63 5.80
N ASP A 59 2.97 -7.68 5.09
CA ASP A 59 1.56 -8.09 5.01
C ASP A 59 1.03 -8.58 6.38
N GLN A 60 1.81 -9.36 7.12
CA GLN A 60 1.45 -9.78 8.48
C GLN A 60 1.34 -8.59 9.43
N GLU A 61 2.29 -7.65 9.40
CA GLU A 61 2.21 -6.42 10.19
C GLU A 61 0.99 -5.57 9.80
N GLN A 62 0.63 -5.54 8.51
CA GLN A 62 -0.57 -4.86 8.04
C GLN A 62 -1.85 -5.45 8.63
N ASP A 63 -1.96 -6.78 8.66
CA ASP A 63 -3.12 -7.47 9.22
C ASP A 63 -3.17 -7.35 10.76
N GLU A 64 -2.04 -7.46 11.46
CA GLU A 64 -2.00 -7.27 12.92
C GLU A 64 -2.48 -5.87 13.35
N VAL A 65 -2.02 -4.83 12.65
CA VAL A 65 -2.44 -3.45 12.93
C VAL A 65 -3.90 -3.23 12.55
N TYR A 66 -4.41 -3.93 11.53
CA TYR A 66 -5.83 -3.89 11.17
C TYR A 66 -6.72 -4.50 12.26
N GLU A 67 -6.36 -5.66 12.81
CA GLU A 67 -7.10 -6.27 13.92
C GLU A 67 -7.10 -5.40 15.18
N GLN A 68 -5.97 -4.76 15.51
CA GLN A 68 -5.91 -3.77 16.59
C GLN A 68 -6.84 -2.56 16.33
N ALA A 69 -6.97 -2.15 15.07
CA ALA A 69 -7.87 -1.07 14.68
C ALA A 69 -9.35 -1.48 14.83
N LYS A 70 -9.69 -2.73 14.48
CA LYS A 70 -11.03 -3.30 14.67
C LYS A 70 -11.40 -3.32 16.14
N ASP A 71 -10.53 -3.87 16.98
CA ASP A 71 -10.75 -3.93 18.44
C ASP A 71 -10.93 -2.54 19.05
N LEU A 72 -10.11 -1.57 18.61
CA LEU A 72 -10.22 -0.18 19.05
C LEU A 72 -11.57 0.42 18.68
N VAL A 73 -12.05 0.20 17.45
CA VAL A 73 -13.32 0.73 16.96
C VAL A 73 -14.50 0.11 17.69
N ILE A 74 -14.48 -1.22 17.89
CA ILE A 74 -15.53 -1.95 18.62
C ILE A 74 -15.58 -1.51 20.08
N THR A 75 -14.42 -1.36 20.73
CA THR A 75 -14.33 -0.99 22.15
C THR A 75 -14.69 0.48 22.40
N SER A 76 -14.23 1.38 21.53
CA SER A 76 -14.49 2.82 21.68
C SER A 76 -15.87 3.25 21.18
N GLY A 77 -16.52 2.44 20.33
CA GLY A 77 -17.76 2.79 19.65
C GLY A 77 -17.61 3.96 18.68
N GLN A 78 -16.38 4.35 18.35
CA GLN A 78 -16.06 5.49 17.48
C GLN A 78 -15.22 5.01 16.29
N ALA A 79 -15.74 5.15 15.08
CA ALA A 79 -15.01 4.87 13.85
C ALA A 79 -14.61 6.17 13.16
N SER A 80 -13.33 6.55 13.31
CA SER A 80 -12.74 7.69 12.57
C SER A 80 -11.26 7.45 12.26
N ALA A 81 -10.82 7.87 11.07
CA ALA A 81 -9.43 7.70 10.65
C ALA A 81 -8.45 8.42 11.59
N SER A 82 -8.80 9.60 12.11
CA SER A 82 -7.98 10.36 13.05
C SER A 82 -7.80 9.67 14.41
N LEU A 83 -8.80 8.88 14.85
CA LEU A 83 -8.69 8.08 16.07
C LEU A 83 -7.64 6.96 15.90
N ILE A 84 -7.77 6.19 14.82
CA ILE A 84 -6.86 5.08 14.48
C ILE A 84 -5.43 5.61 14.28
N GLN A 85 -5.28 6.69 13.52
CA GLN A 85 -3.99 7.35 13.26
C GLN A 85 -3.24 7.67 14.57
N ARG A 86 -3.93 8.27 15.54
CA ARG A 86 -3.30 8.67 16.81
C ARG A 86 -3.04 7.49 17.74
N ARG A 87 -3.91 6.48 17.76
CA ARG A 87 -3.80 5.36 18.70
C ARG A 87 -2.83 4.29 18.25
N LEU A 88 -2.79 3.99 16.96
CA LEU A 88 -1.92 2.96 16.38
C LEU A 88 -0.68 3.55 15.70
N ARG A 89 -0.51 4.87 15.74
CA ARG A 89 0.64 5.59 15.14
C ARG A 89 0.85 5.32 13.65
N VAL A 90 -0.23 4.99 12.94
CA VAL A 90 -0.22 4.79 11.48
C VAL A 90 -0.42 6.11 10.73
N GLY A 91 -0.04 6.17 9.45
CA GLY A 91 -0.33 7.33 8.59
C GLY A 91 -1.82 7.48 8.29
N TYR A 92 -2.27 8.72 8.04
CA TYR A 92 -3.69 9.00 7.75
C TYR A 92 -4.27 8.20 6.57
N PRO A 93 -3.58 8.06 5.40
CA PRO A 93 -4.10 7.25 4.30
C PRO A 93 -4.29 5.78 4.67
N ARG A 94 -3.40 5.22 5.51
CA ARG A 94 -3.51 3.84 6.00
C ARG A 94 -4.71 3.69 6.93
N ALA A 95 -4.90 4.63 7.86
CA ALA A 95 -6.06 4.66 8.74
C ALA A 95 -7.40 4.80 7.99
N ALA A 96 -7.43 5.60 6.92
CA ALA A 96 -8.62 5.74 6.07
C ALA A 96 -8.99 4.43 5.38
N ARG A 97 -8.02 3.75 4.76
CA ARG A 97 -8.24 2.42 4.14
C ARG A 97 -8.72 1.37 5.13
N MET A 98 -8.20 1.39 6.37
CA MET A 98 -8.66 0.48 7.42
C MET A 98 -10.15 0.70 7.74
N ILE A 99 -10.60 1.95 7.76
CA ILE A 99 -12.01 2.29 7.97
C ILE A 99 -12.89 1.87 6.78
N GLU A 100 -12.42 2.05 5.55
CA GLU A 100 -13.11 1.59 4.33
C GLU A 100 -13.27 0.06 4.32
N ARG A 101 -12.20 -0.68 4.65
CA ARG A 101 -12.25 -2.13 4.81
C ARG A 101 -13.24 -2.56 5.90
N MET A 102 -13.27 -1.87 7.04
CA MET A 102 -14.26 -2.14 8.10
C MET A 102 -15.71 -1.82 7.67
N GLU A 103 -15.91 -0.92 6.72
CA GLU A 103 -17.23 -0.63 6.13
C GLU A 103 -17.65 -1.76 5.17
N GLU A 104 -16.75 -2.24 4.33
CA GLU A 104 -16.98 -3.41 3.46
C GLU A 104 -17.28 -4.68 4.27
N GLU A 105 -16.59 -4.87 5.40
CA GLU A 105 -16.82 -5.98 6.34
C GLU A 105 -18.09 -5.80 7.21
N GLY A 106 -18.78 -4.65 7.11
CA GLY A 106 -20.01 -4.37 7.86
C GLY A 106 -19.81 -4.08 9.36
N ILE A 107 -18.58 -3.81 9.79
CA ILE A 107 -18.23 -3.43 11.17
C ILE A 107 -18.60 -1.97 11.42
N VAL A 108 -18.42 -1.13 10.40
CA VAL A 108 -18.62 0.32 10.44
C VAL A 108 -19.64 0.74 9.39
N GLY A 109 -20.52 1.68 9.74
CA GLY A 109 -21.55 2.21 8.86
C GLY A 109 -21.09 3.35 7.94
N ALA A 110 -22.04 3.82 7.15
CA ALA A 110 -21.86 4.92 6.21
C ALA A 110 -21.33 6.19 6.91
N PRO A 111 -20.59 7.06 6.18
CA PRO A 111 -20.03 8.26 6.77
C PRO A 111 -21.13 9.25 7.17
N ALA A 112 -21.10 9.69 8.43
CA ALA A 112 -21.94 10.77 8.90
C ALA A 112 -21.40 12.13 8.41
N ARG A 113 -22.22 13.18 8.50
CA ARG A 113 -21.90 14.53 8.02
C ARG A 113 -20.68 15.18 8.71
N ASP A 114 -20.27 14.67 9.88
CA ASP A 114 -19.10 15.15 10.64
C ASP A 114 -17.84 14.30 10.40
N GLY A 115 -17.89 13.34 9.47
CA GLY A 115 -16.79 12.42 9.17
C GLY A 115 -16.63 11.27 10.18
N ARG A 116 -17.52 11.17 11.18
CA ARG A 116 -17.60 9.99 12.06
C ARG A 116 -18.48 8.92 11.42
N ARG A 117 -18.19 7.67 11.72
CA ARG A 117 -19.00 6.54 11.28
C ARG A 117 -19.58 5.81 12.49
N GLU A 118 -20.81 5.34 12.35
CA GLU A 118 -21.48 4.54 13.38
C GLU A 118 -20.88 3.12 13.40
N VAL A 119 -20.65 2.57 14.59
CA VAL A 119 -20.15 1.19 14.74
C VAL A 119 -21.34 0.24 14.83
N ILE A 120 -21.47 -0.64 13.84
CA ILE A 120 -22.61 -1.56 13.67
C ILE A 120 -22.45 -2.78 14.59
N VAL A 121 -21.22 -3.28 14.72
CA VAL A 121 -20.91 -4.41 15.60
C VAL A 121 -20.54 -3.89 16.99
N ARG A 122 -21.48 -3.99 17.94
CA ARG A 122 -21.17 -3.81 19.36
C ARG A 122 -20.91 -5.18 19.98
N ARG A 123 -19.81 -5.32 20.72
CA ARG A 123 -19.57 -6.50 21.56
C ARG A 123 -20.71 -6.61 22.56
N GLY A 124 -21.66 -7.51 22.31
CA GLY A 124 -22.60 -7.98 23.32
C GLY A 124 -21.82 -8.64 24.46
N PRO A 125 -22.32 -8.60 25.70
CA PRO A 125 -21.63 -9.23 26.83
C PRO A 125 -21.42 -10.71 26.52
N VAL A 126 -20.17 -11.16 26.63
CA VAL A 126 -19.81 -12.58 26.50
C VAL A 126 -20.23 -13.23 27.81
N GLY A 127 -21.29 -14.03 27.79
CA GLY A 127 -21.68 -14.87 28.91
C GLY A 127 -23.15 -15.24 28.86
N GLU A 128 -23.45 -16.39 28.25
CA GLU A 128 -24.36 -17.42 28.77
C GLU A 128 -24.31 -18.60 27.79
N GLU A 129 -23.46 -19.57 28.11
CA GLU A 129 -23.72 -20.97 27.74
C GLU A 129 -25.00 -21.39 28.48
N GLU A 130 -26.03 -21.80 27.76
CA GLU A 130 -27.01 -22.75 28.30
C GLU A 130 -27.23 -23.90 27.30
N VAL A 131 -26.69 -25.04 27.74
CA VAL A 131 -27.13 -26.45 27.62
C VAL A 131 -28.31 -26.75 26.68
#